data_AF-A0A5D2L2X3-F1
#
_entry.id   AF-A0A5D2L2X3-F1
#
_cell.length_a   1.000
_cell.length_b   1.000
_cell.length_c   1.000
_cell.angle_alpha   90.00
_cell.angle_beta   90.00
_cell.angle_gamma   90.00
#
_symmetry.space_group_name_H-M   'P 1'
#
loop_
_entity.id
_entity.type
_entity.pdbx_description
1 polymer ?
#
loop_
_entity_poly.entity_id
_entity_poly.type
_entity_poly.pdbx_seq_one_letter_code
_entity_poly.pdbx_strand_id
1 'polypeptide(L)'
;MARSNYIGVPALSTHSWHHCFDSKHNCSSNGRWKWLSTLFQSFFGTRLPIVVVGSYAYLIPVTSIIQASRYTSYSDPYERFVRTMRGIQGALIGAAFFQCTIGFLGLWRNAVRFLSPLSVVPYVTFTGLGLYHLGFPMLAKCVEVGLPGIILMVFISQFLPRYLESKRSLCGRFSILFSVSITWLFAQLLTSTTVYKHKPENTQISCRTDRAGLISTAPWIYLPYPFQWGSPTFNAGDAIVMMAPAFVSLFESTGTFFAAARYGSATPVPPSVISRGAGWLGIGVLLNGCLGSVTGNTASVENVGLLALTRVGSRRVIQISAGFMIFFSIFAKFGAFFASVPLPIVAAVYCVLFSFVSSAGLSFLQFCNLNSFKTKFILGFSFFMGLSVPQYFREYFHGGWRSAHPTGLFSDIVVVIFMSHTTVAALVALFFDLTLCRENDESRKDIGLNWWEKFSFYKSDVRNDEFYALPFRLNKLFPSI
;
A
#
# COMPACT_ATOMS: atom_id res chain seq x y z
N MET A 1 -13.82 23.19 -39.12
CA MET A 1 -12.34 23.14 -39.20
C MET A 1 -11.78 24.02 -38.08
N ALA A 2 -11.71 23.50 -36.86
CA ALA A 2 -11.00 24.08 -35.72
C ALA A 2 -10.90 22.98 -34.64
N ARG A 3 -9.77 22.26 -34.62
CA ARG A 3 -9.44 21.26 -33.60
C ARG A 3 -9.10 22.02 -32.32
N SER A 4 -9.95 21.88 -31.30
CA SER A 4 -9.61 22.25 -29.93
C SER A 4 -8.57 21.28 -29.39
N ASN A 5 -7.29 21.67 -29.44
CA ASN A 5 -6.20 21.00 -28.75
C ASN A 5 -6.35 21.25 -27.25
N TYR A 6 -7.27 20.52 -26.62
CA TYR A 6 -7.20 20.30 -25.18
C TYR A 6 -6.01 19.39 -24.92
N ILE A 7 -4.93 19.94 -24.38
CA ILE A 7 -4.01 19.16 -23.55
C ILE A 7 -4.85 18.77 -22.34
N GLY A 8 -5.52 17.61 -22.46
CA GLY A 8 -6.28 17.02 -21.38
C GLY A 8 -5.35 16.84 -20.21
N VAL A 9 -5.65 17.52 -19.09
CA VAL A 9 -5.19 17.09 -17.78
C VAL A 9 -5.57 15.61 -17.68
N PRO A 10 -4.62 14.68 -17.68
CA PRO A 10 -4.96 13.26 -17.75
C PRO A 10 -5.82 12.93 -16.53
N ALA A 11 -6.98 12.34 -16.79
CA ALA A 11 -7.89 11.89 -15.76
C ALA A 11 -7.12 11.03 -14.75
N LEU A 12 -6.97 11.51 -13.51
CA LEU A 12 -6.31 10.79 -12.41
C LEU A 12 -7.14 9.54 -12.04
N SER A 13 -6.94 8.44 -12.77
CA SER A 13 -7.57 7.14 -12.48
C SER A 13 -6.70 6.27 -11.55
N THR A 14 -6.86 6.40 -10.23
CA THR A 14 -6.78 5.34 -9.20
C THR A 14 -5.63 4.29 -9.13
N HIS A 15 -4.40 4.47 -9.63
CA HIS A 15 -3.33 3.44 -9.53
C HIS A 15 -1.91 3.91 -9.07
N SER A 16 -1.53 3.66 -7.82
CA SER A 16 -0.27 4.11 -7.16
C SER A 16 1.04 3.51 -7.72
N TRP A 17 1.01 2.36 -8.39
CA TRP A 17 2.18 1.83 -9.12
C TRP A 17 2.32 2.37 -10.54
N HIS A 18 1.24 2.89 -11.12
CA HIS A 18 1.21 3.31 -12.53
C HIS A 18 0.95 4.79 -12.79
N HIS A 19 0.58 5.59 -11.78
CA HIS A 19 0.47 7.06 -11.93
C HIS A 19 1.79 7.80 -12.09
N CYS A 20 2.89 7.08 -11.98
CA CYS A 20 4.17 7.58 -12.46
C CYS A 20 4.32 7.51 -14.00
N PHE A 21 3.44 6.80 -14.72
CA PHE A 21 3.64 6.51 -16.15
C PHE A 21 2.97 7.49 -17.13
N ASP A 22 2.06 8.36 -16.70
CA ASP A 22 1.47 9.38 -17.59
C ASP A 22 2.29 10.67 -17.71
N SER A 23 3.29 10.87 -16.84
CA SER A 23 4.29 11.92 -17.00
C SER A 23 5.66 11.29 -17.23
N LYS A 24 6.14 11.36 -18.48
CA LYS A 24 7.34 10.70 -19.03
C LYS A 24 8.63 10.82 -18.20
N HIS A 25 8.68 11.70 -17.21
CA HIS A 25 9.86 11.97 -16.36
C HIS A 25 9.69 11.61 -14.88
N ASN A 26 8.47 11.34 -14.39
CA ASN A 26 8.21 11.26 -12.94
C ASN A 26 8.40 9.85 -12.33
N CYS A 27 8.46 8.80 -13.16
CA CYS A 27 8.51 7.41 -12.69
C CYS A 27 9.82 6.98 -12.03
N SER A 28 10.94 7.32 -12.65
CA SER A 28 12.27 6.98 -12.13
C SER A 28 12.60 7.80 -10.87
N SER A 29 12.09 9.03 -10.77
CA SER A 29 12.30 9.95 -9.64
C SER A 29 11.62 9.51 -8.34
N ASN A 30 10.32 9.20 -8.41
CA ASN A 30 9.52 8.93 -7.21
C ASN A 30 9.77 7.54 -6.61
N GLY A 31 10.37 6.61 -7.37
CA GLY A 31 10.72 5.28 -6.89
C GLY A 31 11.91 5.27 -5.93
N ARG A 32 12.95 6.07 -6.18
CA ARG A 32 14.23 6.00 -5.44
C ARG A 32 14.08 6.17 -3.94
N TRP A 33 13.29 7.15 -3.52
CA TRP A 33 13.15 7.54 -2.13
C TRP A 33 12.27 6.58 -1.33
N LYS A 34 11.39 5.85 -2.02
CA LYS A 34 10.63 4.73 -1.44
C LYS A 34 11.55 3.55 -1.12
N TRP A 35 12.56 3.29 -1.96
CA TRP A 35 13.59 2.28 -1.68
C TRP A 35 14.53 2.71 -0.55
N LEU A 36 14.88 4.00 -0.45
CA LEU A 36 15.60 4.52 0.71
C LEU A 36 14.77 4.40 2.00
N SER A 37 13.48 4.73 1.93
CA SER A 37 12.53 4.54 3.05
C SER A 37 12.41 3.06 3.42
N THR A 38 12.46 2.15 2.45
CA THR A 38 12.49 0.70 2.68
C THR A 38 13.75 0.27 3.43
N LEU A 39 14.92 0.83 3.07
CA LEU A 39 16.15 0.59 3.82
C LEU A 39 16.00 1.07 5.26
N PHE A 40 15.56 2.32 5.49
CA PHE A 40 15.32 2.83 6.84
C PHE A 40 14.34 1.97 7.64
N GLN A 41 13.25 1.53 7.01
CA GLN A 41 12.25 0.68 7.64
C GLN A 41 12.82 -0.69 8.06
N SER A 42 13.65 -1.29 7.20
CA SER A 42 14.29 -2.59 7.46
C SER A 42 15.46 -2.52 8.44
N PHE A 43 16.16 -1.39 8.54
CA PHE A 43 17.28 -1.23 9.48
C PHE A 43 16.84 -0.71 10.85
N PHE A 44 16.02 0.34 10.88
CA PHE A 44 15.69 1.09 12.09
C PHE A 44 14.19 1.08 12.44
N GLY A 45 13.31 0.83 11.47
CA GLY A 45 11.87 0.69 11.64
C GLY A 45 11.47 -0.63 12.32
N THR A 46 10.62 -1.42 11.68
CA THR A 46 10.15 -2.69 12.26
C THR A 46 11.18 -3.81 12.19
N ARG A 47 12.22 -3.70 11.34
CA ARG A 47 13.18 -4.79 11.03
C ARG A 47 12.60 -6.06 10.41
N LEU A 48 11.30 -6.03 10.11
CA LEU A 48 10.62 -7.06 9.36
C LEU A 48 10.99 -6.95 7.88
N PRO A 49 10.87 -8.06 7.11
CA PRO A 49 11.06 -8.04 5.67
C PRO A 49 9.88 -7.32 4.98
N ILE A 50 9.88 -6.00 5.04
CA ILE A 50 8.78 -5.14 4.54
C ILE A 50 9.32 -4.12 3.55
N VAL A 51 8.62 -3.99 2.43
CA VAL A 51 8.87 -2.95 1.42
C VAL A 51 7.93 -1.77 1.67
N VAL A 52 8.42 -0.55 1.42
CA VAL A 52 7.65 0.69 1.54
C VAL A 52 7.19 1.12 0.15
N VAL A 53 5.91 1.46 0.03
CA VAL A 53 5.26 1.85 -1.23
C VAL A 53 4.41 3.11 -1.03
N GLY A 54 3.95 3.73 -2.11
CA GLY A 54 3.02 4.86 -2.04
C GLY A 54 1.62 4.43 -1.63
N SER A 55 1.03 5.07 -0.62
CA SER A 55 -0.35 4.77 -0.19
C SER A 55 -1.39 5.36 -1.14
N TYR A 56 -2.43 4.58 -1.43
CA TYR A 56 -3.56 4.97 -2.27
C TYR A 56 -4.47 5.99 -1.60
N ALA A 57 -4.47 6.05 -0.26
CA ALA A 57 -5.30 7.00 0.51
C ALA A 57 -5.00 8.46 0.16
N TYR A 58 -3.77 8.76 -0.24
CA TYR A 58 -3.32 10.12 -0.58
C TYR A 58 -3.89 10.63 -1.90
N LEU A 59 -4.43 9.77 -2.77
CA LEU A 59 -4.96 10.19 -4.08
C LEU A 59 -6.16 11.12 -3.94
N ILE A 60 -7.01 10.92 -2.94
CA ILE A 60 -8.23 11.73 -2.74
C ILE A 60 -7.87 13.17 -2.33
N PRO A 61 -7.04 13.41 -1.29
CA PRO A 61 -6.56 14.76 -0.99
C PRO A 61 -5.78 15.41 -2.12
N VAL A 62 -4.94 14.66 -2.82
CA VAL A 62 -4.16 15.19 -3.95
C VAL A 62 -5.08 15.68 -5.07
N THR A 63 -6.10 14.91 -5.44
CA THR A 63 -7.09 15.36 -6.45
C THR A 63 -7.87 16.58 -5.98
N SER A 64 -8.23 16.66 -4.69
CA SER A 64 -8.87 17.84 -4.11
C SER A 64 -7.99 19.09 -4.23
N ILE A 65 -6.70 18.97 -3.88
CA ILE A 65 -5.73 20.07 -3.98
C ILE A 65 -5.55 20.51 -5.44
N ILE A 66 -5.47 19.58 -6.40
CA ILE A 66 -5.35 19.89 -7.83
C ILE A 66 -6.57 20.66 -8.36
N GLN A 67 -7.76 20.37 -7.82
CA GLN A 67 -9.03 20.98 -8.21
C GLN A 67 -9.36 22.27 -7.44
N ALA A 68 -8.52 22.67 -6.48
CA ALA A 68 -8.77 23.87 -5.67
C ALA A 68 -8.86 25.13 -6.55
N SER A 69 -9.86 25.98 -6.27
CA SER A 69 -10.15 27.21 -7.02
C SER A 69 -8.97 28.19 -7.10
N ARG A 70 -8.09 28.20 -6.11
CA ARG A 70 -6.87 29.02 -6.12
C ARG A 70 -5.91 28.71 -7.28
N TYR A 71 -6.00 27.52 -7.88
CA TYR A 71 -5.17 27.12 -9.01
C TYR A 71 -5.87 27.33 -10.36
N THR A 72 -7.18 27.63 -10.37
CA THR A 72 -7.92 27.91 -11.61
C THR A 72 -7.65 29.32 -12.13
N SER A 73 -7.05 30.19 -11.32
CA SER A 73 -6.63 31.55 -11.73
C SER A 73 -5.43 31.57 -12.68
N TYR A 74 -4.66 30.47 -12.80
CA TYR A 74 -3.52 30.38 -13.70
C TYR A 74 -3.95 29.83 -15.06
N SER A 75 -3.75 30.62 -16.12
CA SER A 75 -4.07 30.23 -17.50
C SER A 75 -3.03 29.29 -18.12
N ASP A 76 -1.77 29.41 -17.74
CA ASP A 76 -0.69 28.54 -18.24
C ASP A 76 -0.72 27.16 -17.56
N PRO A 77 -0.89 26.05 -18.30
CA PRO A 77 -0.93 24.70 -17.73
C PRO A 77 0.38 24.30 -17.04
N TYR A 78 1.53 24.76 -17.52
CA TYR A 78 2.82 24.41 -16.91
C TYR A 78 2.99 25.11 -15.57
N GLU A 79 2.75 26.42 -15.49
CA GLU A 79 2.78 27.14 -14.23
C GLU A 79 1.76 26.55 -13.23
N ARG A 80 0.53 26.26 -13.67
CA ARG A 80 -0.49 25.62 -12.82
C ARG A 80 0.02 24.31 -12.23
N PHE A 81 0.66 23.46 -13.03
CA PHE A 81 1.23 22.20 -12.57
C PHE A 81 2.33 22.41 -11.51
N VAL A 82 3.29 23.29 -11.78
CA VAL A 82 4.39 23.59 -10.84
C VAL A 82 3.85 24.13 -9.50
N ARG A 83 2.91 25.08 -9.54
CA ARG A 83 2.28 25.65 -8.33
C ARG A 83 1.50 24.63 -7.52
N THR A 84 0.82 23.71 -8.21
CA THR A 84 0.05 22.64 -7.57
C THR A 84 0.99 21.62 -6.91
N MET A 85 2.07 21.22 -7.58
CA MET A 85 3.08 20.34 -7.02
C MET A 85 3.72 20.93 -5.76
N ARG A 86 4.04 22.24 -5.74
CA ARG A 86 4.56 22.92 -4.55
C ARG A 86 3.59 22.92 -3.37
N GLY A 87 2.28 23.02 -3.65
CA GLY A 87 1.23 22.90 -2.63
C GLY A 87 1.15 21.49 -2.04
N ILE A 88 1.17 20.48 -2.89
CA ILE A 88 1.18 19.07 -2.47
C ILE A 88 2.43 18.76 -1.64
N GLN A 89 3.61 19.26 -2.04
CA GLN A 89 4.84 19.11 -1.28
C GLN A 89 4.72 19.70 0.13
N GLY A 90 4.22 20.93 0.26
CA GLY A 90 4.02 21.57 1.57
C GLY A 90 3.02 20.78 2.44
N ALA A 91 1.91 20.33 1.85
CA ALA A 91 0.90 19.53 2.55
C ALA A 91 1.46 18.17 3.02
N LEU A 92 2.24 17.48 2.17
CA LEU A 92 2.90 16.21 2.52
C LEU A 92 3.92 16.38 3.63
N ILE A 93 4.69 17.47 3.64
CA ILE A 93 5.63 17.77 4.74
C ILE A 93 4.86 17.94 6.05
N GLY A 94 3.74 18.66 6.05
CA GLY A 94 2.87 18.79 7.21
C GLY A 94 2.33 17.45 7.72
N ALA A 95 1.83 16.62 6.81
CA ALA A 95 1.36 15.26 7.12
C ALA A 95 2.48 14.35 7.66
N ALA A 96 3.71 14.50 7.14
CA ALA A 96 4.87 13.76 7.61
C ALA A 96 5.23 14.09 9.05
N PHE A 97 5.19 15.38 9.43
CA PHE A 97 5.42 15.79 10.82
C PHE A 97 4.37 15.19 11.76
N PHE A 98 3.09 15.19 11.36
CA PHE A 98 2.03 14.52 12.11
C PHE A 98 2.32 13.02 12.31
N GLN A 99 2.67 12.32 11.23
CA GLN A 99 2.97 10.89 11.28
C GLN A 99 4.22 10.57 12.12
N CYS A 100 5.28 11.39 12.00
CA CYS A 100 6.49 11.27 12.82
C CYS A 100 6.18 11.48 14.31
N THR A 101 5.37 12.50 14.61
CA THR A 101 4.96 12.83 15.98
C THR A 101 4.20 11.67 16.62
N ILE A 102 3.19 11.13 15.92
CA ILE A 102 2.41 9.98 16.40
C ILE A 102 3.27 8.72 16.59
N GLY A 103 4.21 8.47 15.66
CA GLY A 103 5.09 7.30 15.70
C GLY A 103 6.16 7.37 16.79
N PHE A 104 6.93 8.46 16.85
CA PHE A 104 8.06 8.59 17.78
C PHE A 104 7.66 8.97 19.21
N LEU A 105 6.58 9.75 19.41
CA LEU A 105 6.09 10.05 20.77
C LEU A 105 5.38 8.85 21.42
N GLY A 106 5.17 7.75 20.69
CA GLY A 106 4.52 6.55 21.24
C GLY A 106 3.00 6.66 21.38
N LEU A 107 2.35 7.68 20.79
CA LEU A 107 0.89 7.75 20.77
C LEU A 107 0.29 6.54 20.05
N TRP A 108 0.92 6.13 18.94
CA TRP A 108 0.49 4.94 18.22
C TRP A 108 0.70 3.64 19.01
N ARG A 109 1.79 3.56 19.79
CA ARG A 109 2.03 2.44 20.71
C ARG A 109 0.86 2.24 21.68
N ASN A 110 0.34 3.32 22.26
CA ASN A 110 -0.76 3.25 23.20
C ASN A 110 -2.05 2.76 22.52
N ALA A 111 -2.34 3.25 21.31
CA ALA A 111 -3.49 2.78 20.52
C ALA A 111 -3.39 1.28 20.20
N VAL A 112 -2.23 0.82 19.72
CA VAL A 112 -1.99 -0.58 19.34
C VAL A 112 -2.03 -1.53 20.53
N ARG A 113 -1.69 -1.06 21.75
CA ARG A 113 -1.79 -1.87 22.98
C ARG A 113 -3.23 -2.29 23.30
N PHE A 114 -4.24 -1.57 22.80
CA PHE A 114 -5.63 -1.95 23.01
C PHE A 114 -6.10 -3.09 22.10
N LEU A 115 -5.33 -3.46 21.08
CA LEU A 115 -5.70 -4.52 20.14
C LEU A 115 -5.62 -5.90 20.81
N SER A 116 -6.71 -6.66 20.71
CA SER A 116 -6.76 -8.11 20.98
C SER A 116 -6.58 -8.93 19.70
N PRO A 117 -6.27 -10.23 19.78
CA PRO A 117 -6.30 -11.13 18.63
C PRO A 117 -7.61 -11.06 17.85
N LEU A 118 -8.76 -10.97 18.53
CA LEU A 118 -10.07 -10.87 17.89
C LEU A 118 -10.19 -9.59 17.04
N SER A 119 -9.75 -8.44 17.56
CA SER A 119 -9.78 -7.18 16.82
C SER A 119 -8.77 -7.15 15.65
N VAL A 120 -7.64 -7.86 15.78
CA VAL A 120 -6.60 -7.98 14.76
C VAL A 120 -7.08 -8.79 13.55
N VAL A 121 -8.00 -9.74 13.72
CA VAL A 121 -8.54 -10.56 12.64
C VAL A 121 -9.16 -9.72 11.52
N PRO A 122 -10.26 -8.96 11.73
CA PRO A 122 -10.84 -8.12 10.68
C PRO A 122 -9.83 -7.07 10.22
N TYR A 123 -9.06 -6.49 11.13
CA TYR A 123 -8.07 -5.47 10.79
C TYR A 123 -7.05 -5.96 9.73
N VAL A 124 -6.36 -7.07 9.96
CA VAL A 124 -5.38 -7.61 9.01
C VAL A 124 -6.09 -8.16 7.77
N THR A 125 -7.26 -8.77 7.92
CA THR A 125 -8.03 -9.32 6.80
C THR A 125 -8.39 -8.23 5.79
N PHE A 126 -8.88 -7.07 6.27
CA PHE A 126 -9.20 -5.90 5.44
C PHE A 126 -8.00 -5.10 4.97
N THR A 127 -6.81 -5.33 5.53
CA THR A 127 -5.57 -4.81 4.95
C THR A 127 -5.30 -5.46 3.59
N GLY A 128 -5.59 -6.76 3.45
CA GLY A 128 -5.57 -7.47 2.17
C GLY A 128 -6.81 -7.19 1.32
N LEU A 129 -7.99 -7.52 1.85
CA LEU A 129 -9.25 -7.42 1.09
C LEU A 129 -9.62 -5.99 0.69
N GLY A 130 -9.26 -4.96 1.46
CA GLY A 130 -9.60 -3.57 1.16
C GLY A 130 -9.08 -3.05 -0.18
N LEU A 131 -8.06 -3.73 -0.73
CA LEU A 131 -7.46 -3.41 -2.02
C LEU A 131 -8.06 -4.23 -3.18
N TYR A 132 -9.20 -4.91 -3.00
CA TYR A 132 -9.85 -5.74 -4.04
C TYR A 132 -10.10 -4.98 -5.35
N HIS A 133 -10.34 -3.67 -5.28
CA HIS A 133 -10.55 -2.80 -6.43
C HIS A 133 -9.34 -2.76 -7.39
N LEU A 134 -8.13 -3.05 -6.91
CA LEU A 134 -6.91 -3.15 -7.70
C LEU A 134 -6.70 -4.55 -8.31
N GLY A 135 -7.46 -5.55 -7.84
CA GLY A 135 -7.42 -6.92 -8.34
C GLY A 135 -8.33 -7.13 -9.54
N PHE A 136 -9.43 -7.88 -9.36
CA PHE A 136 -10.28 -8.32 -10.46
C PHE A 136 -10.87 -7.20 -11.33
N PRO A 137 -11.33 -6.06 -10.79
CA PRO A 137 -11.84 -4.96 -11.62
C PRO A 137 -10.79 -4.38 -12.58
N MET A 138 -9.51 -4.40 -12.20
CA MET A 138 -8.41 -3.97 -13.08
C MET A 138 -8.02 -5.05 -14.09
N LEU A 139 -8.02 -6.30 -13.66
CA LEU A 139 -7.85 -7.46 -14.53
C LEU A 139 -8.92 -7.48 -15.63
N ALA A 140 -10.16 -7.19 -15.27
CA ALA A 140 -11.31 -7.20 -16.17
C ALA A 140 -11.26 -6.14 -17.29
N LYS A 141 -10.42 -5.10 -17.16
CA LYS A 141 -10.16 -4.17 -18.27
C LYS A 141 -9.54 -4.87 -19.49
N CYS A 142 -8.85 -5.99 -19.27
CA CYS A 142 -8.39 -6.88 -20.33
C CYS A 142 -8.50 -8.35 -19.88
N VAL A 143 -9.71 -8.90 -19.95
CA VAL A 143 -9.97 -10.29 -19.53
C VAL A 143 -9.13 -11.29 -20.32
N GLU A 144 -8.90 -11.05 -21.61
CA GLU A 144 -8.18 -11.95 -22.51
C GLU A 144 -6.74 -12.24 -22.06
N VAL A 145 -6.04 -11.26 -21.46
CA VAL A 145 -4.68 -11.43 -20.94
C VAL A 145 -4.69 -11.71 -19.45
N GLY A 146 -5.56 -11.01 -18.72
CA GLY A 146 -5.64 -11.08 -17.27
C GLY A 146 -6.10 -12.42 -16.72
N LEU A 147 -7.10 -13.04 -17.35
CA LEU A 147 -7.69 -14.31 -16.90
C LEU A 147 -6.73 -15.50 -17.12
N PRO A 148 -6.04 -15.63 -18.27
CA PRO A 148 -4.93 -16.57 -18.38
C PRO A 148 -3.82 -16.29 -17.37
N GLY A 149 -3.52 -15.01 -17.09
CA GLY A 149 -2.52 -14.64 -16.08
C GLY A 149 -2.81 -15.18 -14.69
N ILE A 150 -4.04 -15.01 -14.19
CA ILE A 150 -4.41 -15.52 -12.86
C ILE A 150 -4.47 -17.05 -12.83
N ILE A 151 -5.02 -17.70 -13.87
CA ILE A 151 -5.08 -19.17 -13.96
C ILE A 151 -3.67 -19.75 -13.98
N LEU A 152 -2.79 -19.20 -14.81
CA LEU A 152 -1.41 -19.64 -14.93
C LEU A 152 -0.64 -19.43 -13.61
N MET A 153 -0.83 -18.30 -12.94
CA MET A 153 -0.20 -18.04 -11.65
C MET A 153 -0.65 -19.05 -10.59
N VAL A 154 -1.95 -19.36 -10.51
CA VAL A 154 -2.48 -20.38 -9.58
C VAL A 154 -1.95 -21.77 -9.95
N PHE A 155 -1.91 -22.11 -11.24
CA PHE A 155 -1.38 -23.38 -11.73
C PHE A 155 0.10 -23.55 -11.36
N ILE A 156 0.95 -22.57 -11.66
CA ILE A 156 2.38 -22.62 -11.37
C ILE A 156 2.66 -22.59 -9.86
N SER A 157 1.88 -21.85 -9.07
CA SER A 157 2.11 -21.74 -7.62
C SER A 157 1.61 -22.95 -6.82
N GLN A 158 0.45 -23.51 -7.17
CA GLN A 158 -0.20 -24.57 -6.37
C GLN A 158 -0.07 -25.96 -6.97
N PHE A 159 -0.24 -26.10 -8.29
CA PHE A 159 -0.33 -27.41 -8.94
C PHE A 159 1.03 -27.89 -9.44
N LEU A 160 1.80 -27.03 -10.11
CA LEU A 160 3.09 -27.40 -10.68
C LEU A 160 4.11 -27.96 -9.66
N PRO A 161 4.23 -27.43 -8.43
CA PRO A 161 5.15 -27.98 -7.43
C PRO A 161 4.74 -29.37 -6.93
N ARG A 162 3.49 -29.80 -7.17
CA ARG A 162 2.99 -31.15 -6.85
C ARG A 162 3.40 -32.17 -7.90
N TYR A 163 3.53 -31.75 -9.17
CA TYR A 163 3.97 -32.62 -10.27
C TYR A 163 5.50 -32.72 -10.39
N LEU A 164 6.23 -31.66 -10.03
CA LEU A 164 7.69 -31.61 -10.12
C LEU A 164 8.36 -31.72 -8.74
N GLU A 165 8.27 -32.89 -8.10
CA GLU A 165 8.80 -33.12 -6.75
C GLU A 165 10.28 -32.74 -6.60
N SER A 166 11.10 -33.05 -7.62
CA SER A 166 12.54 -32.74 -7.64
C SER A 166 12.86 -31.23 -7.68
N LYS A 167 11.97 -30.37 -8.22
CA LYS A 167 12.17 -28.91 -8.35
C LYS A 167 11.16 -28.07 -7.56
N ARG A 168 10.51 -28.67 -6.56
CA ARG A 168 9.43 -28.04 -5.76
C ARG A 168 9.82 -26.69 -5.15
N SER A 169 11.04 -26.59 -4.62
CA SER A 169 11.56 -25.36 -3.99
C SER A 169 11.76 -24.21 -4.99
N LEU A 170 12.21 -24.52 -6.21
CA LEU A 170 12.44 -23.52 -7.27
C LEU A 170 11.12 -23.01 -7.87
N CYS A 171 10.19 -23.93 -8.18
CA CYS A 171 8.89 -23.56 -8.73
C CYS A 171 8.08 -22.69 -7.76
N GLY A 172 8.09 -22.99 -6.45
CA GLY A 172 7.39 -22.19 -5.46
C GLY A 172 7.96 -20.77 -5.31
N ARG A 173 9.29 -20.64 -5.23
CA ARG A 173 9.96 -19.34 -4.99
C ARG A 173 9.87 -18.38 -6.18
N PHE A 174 9.95 -18.90 -7.41
CA PHE A 174 9.97 -18.09 -8.63
C PHE A 174 8.64 -18.12 -9.41
N SER A 175 7.58 -18.65 -8.79
CA SER A 175 6.25 -18.79 -9.41
C SER A 175 5.73 -17.48 -10.03
N ILE A 176 5.86 -16.36 -9.31
CA ILE A 176 5.40 -15.05 -9.83
C ILE A 176 6.23 -14.62 -11.04
N LEU A 177 7.55 -14.78 -11.00
CA LEU A 177 8.42 -14.38 -12.11
C LEU A 177 8.09 -15.19 -13.37
N PHE A 178 7.92 -16.51 -13.24
CA PHE A 178 7.58 -17.36 -14.38
C PHE A 178 6.17 -17.05 -14.92
N SER A 179 5.17 -16.93 -14.05
CA SER A 179 3.80 -16.59 -14.48
C SER A 179 3.74 -15.23 -15.18
N VAL A 180 4.29 -14.18 -14.59
CA VAL A 180 4.33 -12.84 -15.20
C VAL A 180 5.08 -12.85 -16.53
N SER A 181 6.21 -13.55 -16.62
CA SER A 181 7.00 -13.63 -17.87
C SER A 181 6.23 -14.34 -18.98
N ILE A 182 5.59 -15.47 -18.68
CA ILE A 182 4.81 -16.24 -19.66
C ILE A 182 3.56 -15.44 -20.09
N THR A 183 2.84 -14.82 -19.14
CA THR A 183 1.67 -14.00 -19.48
C THR A 183 2.06 -12.76 -20.28
N TRP A 184 3.21 -12.15 -20.00
CA TRP A 184 3.72 -11.04 -20.78
C TRP A 184 4.09 -11.46 -22.21
N LEU A 185 4.77 -12.60 -22.38
CA LEU A 185 5.04 -13.17 -23.71
C LEU A 185 3.75 -13.47 -24.48
N PHE A 186 2.74 -13.99 -23.80
CA PHE A 186 1.42 -14.21 -24.38
C PHE A 186 0.75 -12.90 -24.82
N ALA A 187 0.80 -11.86 -23.98
CA ALA A 187 0.29 -10.53 -24.33
C ALA A 187 1.04 -9.90 -25.51
N GLN A 188 2.36 -10.11 -25.59
CA GLN A 188 3.18 -9.67 -26.71
C GLN A 188 2.79 -10.37 -28.00
N LEU A 189 2.53 -11.68 -27.96
CA LEU A 189 2.09 -12.47 -29.12
C LEU A 189 0.71 -12.02 -29.62
N LEU A 190 -0.22 -11.73 -28.71
CA LEU A 190 -1.53 -11.16 -29.05
C LEU A 190 -1.43 -9.74 -29.63
N THR A 191 -0.47 -8.96 -29.15
CA THR A 191 -0.19 -7.61 -29.69
C THR A 191 0.41 -7.70 -31.10
N SER A 192 1.32 -8.64 -31.37
CA SER A 192 1.94 -8.82 -32.70
C SER A 192 1.00 -9.41 -33.74
N THR A 193 0.07 -10.27 -33.34
CA THR A 193 -0.94 -10.88 -34.25
C THR A 193 -2.04 -9.90 -34.65
N THR A 194 -1.94 -8.61 -34.27
CA THR A 194 -2.83 -7.51 -34.65
C THR A 194 -4.29 -7.65 -34.21
N VAL A 195 -4.59 -8.61 -33.33
CA VAL A 195 -5.92 -8.88 -32.74
C VAL A 195 -6.54 -7.61 -32.13
N TYR A 196 -5.70 -6.72 -31.59
CA TYR A 196 -6.13 -5.47 -30.97
C TYR A 196 -6.30 -4.28 -31.92
N LYS A 197 -5.98 -4.37 -33.23
CA LYS A 197 -6.08 -3.21 -34.15
C LYS A 197 -7.52 -2.72 -34.37
N HIS A 198 -8.52 -3.61 -34.27
CA HIS A 198 -9.92 -3.31 -34.53
C HIS A 198 -10.79 -3.26 -33.26
N LYS A 199 -10.17 -3.28 -32.07
CA LYS A 199 -10.87 -3.22 -30.77
C LYS A 199 -11.02 -1.76 -30.29
N PRO A 200 -11.96 -1.45 -29.38
CA PRO A 200 -12.12 -0.10 -28.86
C PRO A 200 -10.85 0.42 -28.15
N GLU A 201 -10.64 1.73 -28.19
CA GLU A 201 -9.43 2.42 -27.71
C GLU A 201 -9.06 2.05 -26.26
N ASN A 202 -10.04 1.94 -25.36
CA ASN A 202 -9.82 1.54 -23.96
C ASN A 202 -9.19 0.15 -23.82
N THR A 203 -9.59 -0.80 -24.69
CA THR A 203 -9.04 -2.16 -24.74
C THR A 203 -7.64 -2.13 -25.35
N GLN A 204 -7.41 -1.32 -26.39
CA GLN A 204 -6.08 -1.14 -26.96
C GLN A 204 -5.10 -0.58 -25.93
N ILE A 205 -5.52 0.45 -25.18
CA ILE A 205 -4.73 1.09 -24.14
C ILE A 205 -4.41 0.09 -23.00
N SER A 206 -5.34 -0.77 -22.61
CA SER A 206 -5.18 -1.65 -21.45
C SER A 206 -4.49 -2.99 -21.76
N CYS A 207 -4.70 -3.53 -22.96
CA CYS A 207 -4.23 -4.87 -23.36
C CYS A 207 -2.89 -4.86 -24.09
N ARG A 208 -2.55 -3.77 -24.78
CA ARG A 208 -1.35 -3.74 -25.62
C ARG A 208 -0.07 -3.52 -24.82
N THR A 209 0.97 -4.25 -25.19
CA THR A 209 2.32 -4.14 -24.63
C THR A 209 3.16 -3.06 -25.33
N ASP A 210 2.81 -2.65 -26.55
CA ASP A 210 3.53 -1.68 -27.38
C ASP A 210 3.11 -0.22 -27.12
N ARG A 211 2.82 0.12 -25.86
CA ARG A 211 2.45 1.50 -25.48
C ARG A 211 3.54 2.50 -25.87
N ALA A 212 3.25 3.28 -26.91
CA ALA A 212 3.74 4.62 -27.26
C ALA A 212 5.18 5.00 -26.81
N GLY A 213 6.22 4.33 -27.31
CA GLY A 213 7.59 4.88 -27.31
C GLY A 213 8.13 5.37 -25.95
N LEU A 214 7.63 4.86 -24.82
CA LEU A 214 8.11 5.27 -23.49
C LEU A 214 9.62 4.97 -23.36
N ILE A 215 10.07 3.86 -23.94
CA ILE A 215 11.45 3.42 -23.92
C ILE A 215 12.34 4.30 -24.82
N SER A 216 11.83 4.79 -25.96
CA SER A 216 12.58 5.65 -26.88
C SER A 216 12.67 7.10 -26.40
N THR A 217 11.68 7.56 -25.63
CA THR A 217 11.62 8.93 -25.11
C THR A 217 12.23 9.09 -23.71
N ALA A 218 12.47 8.00 -22.99
CA ALA A 218 13.11 8.04 -21.68
C ALA A 218 14.61 8.35 -21.78
N PRO A 219 15.13 9.32 -20.99
CA PRO A 219 16.57 9.56 -20.93
C PRO A 219 17.31 8.34 -20.37
N TRP A 220 18.58 8.17 -20.74
CA TRP A 220 19.39 7.07 -20.21
C TRP A 220 19.67 7.23 -18.71
N ILE A 221 19.98 8.45 -18.28
CA ILE A 221 20.28 8.80 -16.89
C ILE A 221 19.36 9.95 -16.48
N TYR A 222 18.63 9.78 -15.38
CA TYR A 222 17.82 10.84 -14.79
C TYR A 222 18.06 10.90 -13.28
N LEU A 223 18.53 12.05 -12.80
CA LEU A 223 18.76 12.30 -11.39
C LEU A 223 17.80 13.41 -10.93
N PRO A 224 16.72 13.09 -10.19
CA PRO A 224 15.89 14.14 -9.61
C PRO A 224 16.68 14.88 -8.54
N TYR A 225 16.59 16.21 -8.57
CA TYR A 225 17.18 17.06 -7.53
C TYR A 225 16.13 17.38 -6.46
N PRO A 226 16.54 17.57 -5.19
CA PRO A 226 15.65 18.04 -4.14
C PRO A 226 14.98 19.35 -4.54
N PHE A 227 13.69 19.47 -4.21
CA PHE A 227 12.87 20.62 -4.57
C PHE A 227 12.80 20.90 -6.08
N GLN A 228 12.68 19.85 -6.91
CA GLN A 228 12.58 19.99 -8.38
C GLN A 228 11.43 20.88 -8.88
N TRP A 229 10.39 21.07 -8.07
CA TRP A 229 9.24 21.92 -8.38
C TRP A 229 9.34 23.32 -7.76
N GLY A 230 10.43 23.65 -7.07
CA GLY A 230 10.62 24.89 -6.31
C GLY A 230 10.34 24.74 -4.82
N SER A 231 10.39 25.85 -4.07
CA SER A 231 10.17 25.84 -2.62
C SER A 231 8.72 25.48 -2.25
N PRO A 232 8.50 24.63 -1.22
CA PRO A 232 7.17 24.16 -0.85
C PRO A 232 6.30 25.33 -0.38
N THR A 233 5.03 25.32 -0.77
CA THR A 233 4.05 26.32 -0.32
C THR A 233 3.19 25.70 0.77
N PHE A 234 3.23 26.27 1.97
CA PHE A 234 2.46 25.75 3.09
C PHE A 234 1.10 26.44 3.19
N ASN A 235 0.04 25.65 3.00
CA ASN A 235 -1.31 26.06 3.31
C ASN A 235 -1.85 25.14 4.42
N ALA A 236 -2.34 25.73 5.50
CA ALA A 236 -2.85 24.99 6.65
C ALA A 236 -4.01 24.06 6.27
N GLY A 237 -4.91 24.50 5.37
CA GLY A 237 -6.05 23.70 4.94
C GLY A 237 -5.63 22.40 4.26
N ASP A 238 -4.68 22.46 3.33
CA ASP A 238 -4.21 21.26 2.63
C ASP A 238 -3.41 20.35 3.55
N ALA A 239 -2.62 20.91 4.46
CA ALA A 239 -1.87 20.14 5.44
C ALA A 239 -2.81 19.32 6.33
N ILE A 240 -3.90 19.92 6.81
CA ILE A 240 -4.91 19.24 7.64
C ILE A 240 -5.60 18.13 6.84
N VAL A 241 -5.98 18.38 5.58
CA VAL A 241 -6.59 17.34 4.72
C VAL A 241 -5.59 16.20 4.46
N MET A 242 -4.30 16.51 4.30
CA MET A 242 -3.24 15.53 4.08
C MET A 242 -2.86 14.73 5.35
N MET A 243 -3.26 15.16 6.54
CA MET A 243 -3.11 14.36 7.78
C MET A 243 -4.06 13.15 7.80
N ALA A 244 -5.25 13.24 7.17
CA ALA A 244 -6.21 12.14 7.10
C ALA A 244 -5.66 10.87 6.41
N PRO A 245 -5.08 10.93 5.19
CA PRO A 245 -4.47 9.76 4.58
C PRO A 245 -3.21 9.30 5.32
N ALA A 246 -2.50 10.19 6.02
CA ALA A 246 -1.39 9.80 6.90
C ALA A 246 -1.90 8.94 8.06
N PHE A 247 -3.03 9.31 8.67
CA PHE A 247 -3.70 8.49 9.68
C PHE A 247 -4.16 7.14 9.11
N VAL A 248 -4.79 7.12 7.94
CA VAL A 248 -5.17 5.87 7.26
C VAL A 248 -3.95 4.98 6.97
N SER A 249 -2.83 5.57 6.56
CA SER A 249 -1.59 4.82 6.28
C SER A 249 -0.99 4.16 7.52
N LEU A 250 -1.22 4.71 8.72
CA LEU A 250 -0.86 4.06 9.99
C LEU A 250 -1.65 2.78 10.20
N PHE A 251 -2.95 2.80 9.87
CA PHE A 251 -3.79 1.62 9.93
C PHE A 251 -3.33 0.56 8.93
N GLU A 252 -3.20 0.93 7.66
CA GLU A 252 -2.72 0.03 6.59
C GLU A 252 -1.37 -0.60 6.96
N SER A 253 -0.41 0.22 7.39
CA SER A 253 0.94 -0.26 7.70
C SER A 253 0.97 -1.21 8.89
N THR A 254 0.22 -0.93 9.95
CA THR A 254 0.18 -1.79 11.14
C THR A 254 -0.45 -3.15 10.83
N GLY A 255 -1.52 -3.20 10.01
CA GLY A 255 -2.08 -4.45 9.52
C GLY A 255 -1.07 -5.28 8.72
N THR A 256 -0.28 -4.64 7.86
CA THR A 256 0.80 -5.34 7.14
C THR A 256 1.93 -5.81 8.04
N PHE A 257 2.25 -5.10 9.13
CA PHE A 257 3.26 -5.53 10.09
C PHE A 257 2.86 -6.83 10.78
N PHE A 258 1.59 -6.95 11.19
CA PHE A 258 1.07 -8.20 11.77
C PHE A 258 1.09 -9.36 10.76
N ALA A 259 0.66 -9.13 9.52
CA ALA A 259 0.71 -10.14 8.46
C ALA A 259 2.16 -10.57 8.12
N ALA A 260 3.08 -9.61 8.04
CA ALA A 260 4.49 -9.87 7.76
C ALA A 260 5.16 -10.69 8.86
N ALA A 261 4.88 -10.39 10.13
CA ALA A 261 5.39 -11.18 11.24
C ALA A 261 4.85 -12.61 11.23
N ARG A 262 3.55 -12.76 10.94
CA ARG A 262 2.90 -14.08 10.87
C ARG A 262 3.50 -14.97 9.78
N TYR A 263 3.71 -14.44 8.58
CA TYR A 263 4.33 -15.19 7.48
C TYR A 263 5.85 -15.30 7.54
N GLY A 264 6.50 -14.33 8.21
CA GLY A 264 7.93 -14.39 8.52
C GLY A 264 8.28 -15.31 9.68
N SER A 265 7.29 -16.00 10.28
CA SER A 265 7.44 -16.83 11.49
C SER A 265 8.12 -16.10 12.66
N ALA A 266 7.96 -14.78 12.71
CA ALA A 266 8.45 -13.96 13.81
C ALA A 266 7.47 -14.00 14.99
N THR A 267 7.93 -13.62 16.17
CA THR A 267 7.03 -13.38 17.31
C THR A 267 6.05 -12.25 16.98
N PRO A 268 4.82 -12.26 17.54
CA PRO A 268 3.88 -11.16 17.40
C PRO A 268 4.57 -9.81 17.68
N VAL A 269 4.33 -8.83 16.80
CA VAL A 269 5.06 -7.57 16.84
C VAL A 269 4.65 -6.79 18.09
N PRO A 270 5.60 -6.43 18.99
CA PRO A 270 5.25 -5.65 20.15
C PRO A 270 4.84 -4.22 19.75
N PRO A 271 3.92 -3.57 20.47
CA PRO A 271 3.42 -2.22 20.13
C PRO A 271 4.52 -1.15 19.99
N SER A 272 5.62 -1.26 20.75
CA SER A 272 6.75 -0.32 20.66
C SER A 272 7.46 -0.39 19.30
N VAL A 273 7.58 -1.58 18.72
CA VAL A 273 8.19 -1.78 17.39
C VAL A 273 7.27 -1.28 16.28
N ILE A 274 5.95 -1.43 16.44
CA ILE A 274 4.96 -0.89 15.50
C ILE A 274 5.03 0.64 15.48
N SER A 275 5.07 1.29 16.65
CA SER A 275 5.20 2.76 16.77
C SER A 275 6.51 3.27 16.17
N ARG A 276 7.63 2.57 16.43
CA ARG A 276 8.93 2.87 15.81
C ARG A 276 8.86 2.77 14.29
N GLY A 277 8.23 1.71 13.77
CA GLY A 277 8.00 1.52 12.35
C GLY A 277 7.15 2.64 11.73
N ALA A 278 6.09 3.07 12.41
CA ALA A 278 5.26 4.18 11.97
C ALA A 278 6.04 5.52 11.90
N GLY A 279 6.92 5.79 12.87
CA GLY A 279 7.77 6.97 12.86
C GLY A 279 8.73 7.01 11.65
N TRP A 280 9.38 5.89 11.34
CA TRP A 280 10.27 5.78 10.18
C TRP A 280 9.52 5.86 8.83
N LEU A 281 8.28 5.36 8.76
CA LEU A 281 7.41 5.61 7.61
C LEU A 281 7.13 7.11 7.43
N GLY A 282 6.86 7.82 8.54
CA GLY A 282 6.70 9.29 8.54
C GLY A 282 7.93 10.03 8.03
N ILE A 283 9.15 9.61 8.41
CA ILE A 283 10.40 10.16 7.85
C ILE A 283 10.44 9.92 6.34
N GLY A 284 10.01 8.75 5.87
CA GLY A 284 9.86 8.48 4.45
C GLY A 284 8.88 9.42 3.75
N VAL A 285 7.76 9.78 4.40
CA VAL A 285 6.82 10.78 3.87
C VAL A 285 7.47 12.17 3.80
N LEU A 286 8.28 12.53 4.79
CA LEU A 286 9.00 13.80 4.80
C LEU A 286 9.97 13.89 3.62
N LEU A 287 10.75 12.83 3.39
CA LEU A 287 11.66 12.73 2.25
C LEU A 287 10.88 12.82 0.92
N ASN A 288 9.77 12.10 0.80
CA ASN A 288 8.89 12.17 -0.36
C ASN A 288 8.40 13.61 -0.63
N GLY A 289 7.99 14.35 0.41
CA GLY A 289 7.56 15.75 0.31
C GLY A 289 8.68 16.68 -0.17
N CYS A 290 9.88 16.58 0.41
CA CYS A 290 11.05 17.38 0.01
C CYS A 290 11.48 17.14 -1.44
N LEU A 291 11.36 15.91 -1.93
CA LEU A 291 11.76 15.53 -3.29
C LEU A 291 10.64 15.67 -4.35
N GLY A 292 9.42 16.06 -3.96
CA GLY A 292 8.36 16.29 -4.93
C GLY A 292 7.59 15.06 -5.39
N SER A 293 7.52 14.03 -4.53
CA SER A 293 6.55 12.95 -4.68
C SER A 293 5.14 13.47 -4.38
N VAL A 294 4.15 12.85 -5.02
CA VAL A 294 2.73 13.19 -4.86
C VAL A 294 2.05 12.31 -3.80
N THR A 295 2.68 11.20 -3.40
CA THR A 295 2.09 10.22 -2.47
C THR A 295 2.94 10.04 -1.22
N GLY A 296 2.26 9.87 -0.08
CA GLY A 296 2.87 9.41 1.17
C GLY A 296 3.15 7.90 1.14
N ASN A 297 3.80 7.41 2.18
CA ASN A 297 4.33 6.06 2.28
C ASN A 297 3.47 5.17 3.17
N THR A 298 3.35 3.91 2.79
CA THR A 298 2.77 2.83 3.59
C THR A 298 3.57 1.56 3.38
N ALA A 299 3.43 0.59 4.28
CA ALA A 299 4.01 -0.72 4.09
C ALA A 299 3.22 -1.51 3.03
N SER A 300 3.94 -2.18 2.13
CA SER A 300 3.35 -2.81 0.95
C SER A 300 2.65 -4.13 1.30
N VAL A 301 1.36 -4.21 1.01
CA VAL A 301 0.54 -5.41 1.14
C VAL A 301 1.01 -6.48 0.15
N GLU A 302 1.43 -6.06 -1.04
CA GLU A 302 1.91 -6.95 -2.12
C GLU A 302 3.14 -7.74 -1.67
N ASN A 303 4.11 -7.09 -1.03
CA ASN A 303 5.31 -7.76 -0.54
C ASN A 303 5.01 -8.80 0.54
N VAL A 304 4.02 -8.55 1.40
CA VAL A 304 3.63 -9.52 2.43
C VAL A 304 2.94 -10.74 1.81
N GLY A 305 2.11 -10.53 0.78
CA GLY A 305 1.57 -11.64 -0.02
C GLY A 305 2.67 -12.42 -0.75
N LEU A 306 3.68 -11.73 -1.28
CA LEU A 306 4.84 -12.36 -1.92
C LEU A 306 5.66 -13.17 -0.90
N LEU A 307 5.86 -12.62 0.31
CA LEU A 307 6.50 -13.31 1.43
C LEU A 307 5.75 -14.61 1.77
N ALA A 308 4.41 -14.56 1.83
CA ALA A 308 3.57 -15.73 2.09
C ALA A 308 3.75 -16.83 1.03
N LEU A 309 3.80 -16.42 -0.24
CA LEU A 309 3.94 -17.35 -1.37
C LEU A 309 5.35 -17.95 -1.46
N THR A 310 6.38 -17.12 -1.35
CA THR A 310 7.78 -17.53 -1.54
C THR A 310 8.38 -18.21 -0.30
N ARG A 311 7.80 -17.97 0.87
CA ARG A 311 8.29 -18.44 2.19
C ARG A 311 9.72 -17.97 2.51
N VAL A 312 10.13 -16.81 1.96
CA VAL A 312 11.45 -16.22 2.20
C VAL A 312 11.33 -15.01 3.12
N GLY A 313 11.35 -15.24 4.44
CA GLY A 313 11.26 -14.21 5.48
C GLY A 313 12.55 -13.44 5.81
N SER A 314 13.55 -13.47 4.91
CA SER A 314 14.85 -12.86 5.21
C SER A 314 14.87 -11.36 4.93
N ARG A 315 15.13 -10.55 5.96
CA ARG A 315 15.30 -9.08 5.83
C ARG A 315 16.43 -8.68 4.88
N ARG A 316 17.49 -9.50 4.78
CA ARG A 316 18.65 -9.22 3.90
C ARG A 316 18.24 -9.20 2.43
N VAL A 317 17.27 -10.03 2.04
CA VAL A 317 16.79 -10.08 0.64
C VAL A 317 16.19 -8.73 0.24
N ILE A 318 15.39 -8.12 1.12
CA ILE A 318 14.77 -6.82 0.85
C ILE A 318 15.79 -5.68 0.91
N GLN A 319 16.77 -5.75 1.80
CA GLN A 319 17.86 -4.77 1.86
C GLN A 319 18.71 -4.76 0.58
N ILE A 320 19.11 -5.95 0.12
CA ILE A 320 19.86 -6.11 -1.14
C ILE A 320 18.99 -5.65 -2.32
N SER A 321 17.73 -6.07 -2.37
CA SER A 321 16.78 -5.66 -3.42
C SER A 321 16.59 -4.14 -3.46
N ALA A 322 16.43 -3.48 -2.32
CA ALA A 322 16.31 -2.03 -2.25
C ALA A 322 17.60 -1.33 -2.72
N GLY A 323 18.79 -1.86 -2.38
CA GLY A 323 20.06 -1.37 -2.91
C GLY A 323 20.15 -1.45 -4.44
N PHE A 324 19.79 -2.61 -5.01
CA PHE A 324 19.70 -2.78 -6.47
C PHE A 324 18.67 -1.84 -7.11
N MET A 325 17.51 -1.65 -6.49
CA MET A 325 16.48 -0.75 -7.00
C MET A 325 16.89 0.72 -6.95
N ILE A 326 17.65 1.15 -5.95
CA ILE A 326 18.24 2.51 -5.91
C ILE A 326 19.23 2.68 -7.07
N PHE A 327 20.07 1.68 -7.31
CA PHE A 327 21.02 1.68 -8.43
C PHE A 327 20.30 1.73 -9.80
N PHE A 328 19.32 0.84 -10.02
CA PHE A 328 18.57 0.82 -11.28
C PHE A 328 17.64 2.02 -11.48
N SER A 329 17.21 2.68 -10.42
CA SER A 329 16.43 3.92 -10.50
C SER A 329 17.18 5.05 -11.21
N ILE A 330 18.51 5.03 -11.28
CA ILE A 330 19.32 6.00 -12.04
C ILE A 330 19.07 5.86 -13.55
N PHE A 331 18.81 4.64 -14.01
CA PHE A 331 18.60 4.33 -15.42
C PHE A 331 17.11 4.36 -15.78
N ALA A 332 16.62 5.49 -16.28
CA ALA A 332 15.18 5.66 -16.52
C ALA A 332 14.59 4.68 -17.55
N LYS A 333 15.43 4.12 -18.44
CA LYS A 333 15.03 3.05 -19.38
C LYS A 333 14.57 1.77 -18.70
N PHE A 334 15.19 1.37 -17.59
CA PHE A 334 14.73 0.19 -16.83
C PHE A 334 13.35 0.48 -16.22
N GLY A 335 13.13 1.71 -15.72
CA GLY A 335 11.81 2.15 -15.28
C GLY A 335 10.77 2.08 -16.40
N ALA A 336 11.13 2.52 -17.61
CA ALA A 336 10.26 2.45 -18.80
C ALA A 336 9.98 1.00 -19.25
N PHE A 337 10.92 0.06 -19.04
CA PHE A 337 10.68 -1.35 -19.30
C PHE A 337 9.60 -1.91 -18.36
N PHE A 338 9.73 -1.71 -17.04
CA PHE A 338 8.69 -2.12 -16.09
C PHE A 338 7.35 -1.38 -16.31
N ALA A 339 7.38 -0.17 -16.86
CA ALA A 339 6.19 0.57 -17.30
C ALA A 339 5.36 -0.14 -18.37
N SER A 340 6.05 -0.83 -19.28
CA SER A 340 5.44 -1.47 -20.44
C SER A 340 4.62 -2.71 -20.06
N VAL A 341 4.77 -3.21 -18.83
CA VAL A 341 3.98 -4.35 -18.35
C VAL A 341 2.51 -3.92 -18.25
N PRO A 342 1.59 -4.61 -18.96
CA PRO A 342 0.17 -4.29 -18.92
C PRO A 342 -0.40 -4.37 -17.50
N LEU A 343 -1.20 -3.38 -17.11
CA LEU A 343 -1.94 -3.32 -15.84
C LEU A 343 -2.70 -4.62 -15.50
N PRO A 344 -3.36 -5.30 -16.46
CA PRO A 344 -4.11 -6.52 -16.19
C PRO A 344 -3.25 -7.66 -15.64
N ILE A 345 -1.97 -7.75 -16.04
CA ILE A 345 -1.03 -8.77 -15.53
C ILE A 345 -0.70 -8.49 -14.07
N VAL A 346 -0.41 -7.22 -13.73
CA VAL A 346 -0.14 -6.79 -12.36
C VAL A 346 -1.37 -7.02 -11.47
N ALA A 347 -2.56 -6.72 -11.99
CA ALA A 347 -3.83 -6.96 -11.30
C ALA A 347 -4.08 -8.45 -11.03
N ALA A 348 -3.71 -9.35 -11.95
CA ALA A 348 -3.76 -10.79 -11.72
C ALA A 348 -2.88 -11.24 -10.56
N VAL A 349 -1.68 -10.66 -10.44
CA VAL A 349 -0.79 -10.90 -9.29
C VAL A 349 -1.42 -10.41 -8.00
N TYR A 350 -2.02 -9.21 -7.99
CA TYR A 350 -2.69 -8.65 -6.82
C TYR A 350 -3.84 -9.52 -6.30
N CYS A 351 -4.63 -10.13 -7.18
CA CYS A 351 -5.68 -11.07 -6.78
C CYS A 351 -5.16 -12.22 -5.89
N VAL A 352 -3.96 -12.72 -6.18
CA VAL A 352 -3.35 -13.80 -5.40
C VAL A 352 -2.65 -13.25 -4.15
N LEU A 353 -1.89 -12.16 -4.26
CA LEU A 353 -1.13 -11.63 -3.11
C LEU A 353 -2.04 -11.08 -2.00
N PHE A 354 -3.11 -10.37 -2.37
CA PHE A 354 -4.05 -9.83 -1.39
C PHE A 354 -4.89 -10.92 -0.71
N SER A 355 -5.16 -12.04 -1.39
CA SER A 355 -5.85 -13.17 -0.77
C SER A 355 -4.98 -13.86 0.30
N PHE A 356 -3.66 -13.96 0.07
CA PHE A 356 -2.73 -14.40 1.11
C PHE A 356 -2.74 -13.46 2.32
N VAL A 357 -2.63 -12.14 2.12
CA VAL A 357 -2.67 -11.22 3.28
C VAL A 357 -4.00 -11.31 4.04
N SER A 358 -5.12 -11.46 3.33
CA SER A 358 -6.43 -11.71 3.93
C SER A 358 -6.44 -12.98 4.79
N SER A 359 -5.89 -14.07 4.28
CA SER A 359 -5.74 -15.34 5.01
C SER A 359 -4.87 -15.20 6.26
N ALA A 360 -3.85 -14.34 6.24
CA ALA A 360 -3.03 -14.05 7.42
C ALA A 360 -3.86 -13.52 8.59
N GLY A 361 -4.82 -12.63 8.30
CA GLY A 361 -5.75 -12.09 9.29
C GLY A 361 -6.65 -13.16 9.89
N LEU A 362 -7.25 -13.98 9.03
CA LEU A 362 -8.08 -15.11 9.48
C LEU A 362 -7.30 -16.13 10.33
N SER A 363 -5.98 -16.27 10.12
CA SER A 363 -5.17 -17.18 10.93
C SER A 363 -5.11 -16.81 12.42
N PHE A 364 -5.40 -15.55 12.78
CA PHE A 364 -5.47 -15.13 14.20
C PHE A 364 -6.72 -15.66 14.92
N LEU A 365 -7.73 -16.16 14.18
CA LEU A 365 -8.90 -16.81 14.78
C LEU A 365 -8.55 -18.07 15.57
N GLN A 366 -7.42 -18.72 15.29
CA GLN A 366 -6.96 -19.89 16.03
C GLN A 366 -6.70 -19.59 17.52
N PHE A 367 -6.52 -18.31 17.88
CA PHE A 367 -6.30 -17.87 19.26
C PHE A 367 -7.60 -17.46 19.97
N CYS A 368 -8.74 -17.46 19.25
CA CYS A 368 -10.03 -17.01 19.76
C CYS A 368 -10.99 -18.20 19.90
N ASN A 369 -11.87 -18.13 20.90
CA ASN A 369 -12.98 -19.07 21.06
C ASN A 369 -14.15 -18.67 20.15
N LEU A 370 -14.28 -19.37 19.03
CA LEU A 370 -15.35 -19.16 18.04
C LEU A 370 -16.72 -19.69 18.48
N ASN A 371 -16.85 -20.36 19.64
CA ASN A 371 -18.15 -20.84 20.10
C ASN A 371 -18.99 -19.73 20.76
N SER A 372 -18.34 -18.71 21.33
CA SER A 372 -18.98 -17.60 22.02
C SER A 372 -19.78 -16.71 21.07
N PHE A 373 -21.03 -16.38 21.45
CA PHE A 373 -21.90 -15.51 20.65
C PHE A 373 -21.31 -14.10 20.49
N LYS A 374 -20.68 -13.57 21.55
CA LYS A 374 -20.03 -12.25 21.53
C LYS A 374 -18.92 -12.19 20.47
N THR A 375 -18.03 -13.19 20.46
CA THR A 375 -16.94 -13.29 19.47
C THR A 375 -17.48 -13.34 18.03
N LYS A 376 -18.53 -14.14 17.78
CA LYS A 376 -19.18 -14.22 16.47
C LYS A 376 -19.78 -12.88 16.04
N PHE A 377 -20.47 -12.19 16.96
CA PHE A 377 -21.07 -10.90 16.69
C PHE A 377 -20.02 -9.84 16.33
N ILE A 378 -18.96 -9.70 17.15
CA ILE A 378 -17.88 -8.73 16.91
C ILE A 378 -17.23 -8.99 15.55
N LEU A 379 -16.89 -10.26 15.27
CA LEU A 379 -16.28 -10.66 14.01
C LEU A 379 -17.20 -10.36 12.82
N GLY A 380 -18.43 -10.88 12.84
CA GLY A 380 -19.40 -10.75 11.74
C GLY A 380 -19.77 -9.29 11.46
N PHE A 381 -20.05 -8.51 12.50
CA PHE A 381 -20.42 -7.10 12.37
C PHE A 381 -19.26 -6.26 11.81
N SER A 382 -18.03 -6.47 12.30
CA SER A 382 -16.85 -5.76 11.82
C SER A 382 -16.54 -6.08 10.36
N PHE A 383 -16.74 -7.33 9.93
CA PHE A 383 -16.59 -7.71 8.53
C PHE A 383 -17.64 -7.06 7.63
N PHE A 384 -18.90 -7.05 8.06
CA PHE A 384 -19.96 -6.42 7.29
C PHE A 384 -19.73 -4.91 7.16
N MET A 385 -19.45 -4.22 8.26
CA MET A 385 -19.20 -2.77 8.26
C MET A 385 -17.90 -2.38 7.53
N GLY A 386 -16.87 -3.23 7.61
CA GLY A 386 -15.62 -3.06 6.87
C GLY A 386 -15.77 -3.13 5.35
N LEU A 387 -16.87 -3.69 4.84
CA LEU A 387 -17.22 -3.69 3.41
C LEU A 387 -18.27 -2.61 3.08
N SER A 388 -19.34 -2.52 3.87
CA SER A 388 -20.52 -1.71 3.53
C SER A 388 -20.23 -0.20 3.59
N VAL A 389 -19.54 0.27 4.62
CA VAL A 389 -19.26 1.70 4.80
C VAL A 389 -18.32 2.24 3.73
N PRO A 390 -17.14 1.62 3.46
CA PRO A 390 -16.28 2.09 2.39
C PRO A 390 -16.92 2.05 1.01
N GLN A 391 -17.78 1.05 0.74
CA GLN A 391 -18.52 0.95 -0.52
C GLN A 391 -19.49 2.13 -0.68
N TYR A 392 -20.24 2.47 0.36
CA TYR A 392 -21.11 3.65 0.38
C TYR A 392 -20.33 4.94 0.07
N PHE A 393 -19.22 5.18 0.76
CA PHE A 393 -18.41 6.39 0.53
C PHE A 393 -17.74 6.41 -0.85
N ARG A 394 -17.41 5.24 -1.42
CA ARG A 394 -16.88 5.13 -2.78
C ARG A 394 -17.93 5.47 -3.83
N GLU A 395 -19.14 4.94 -3.69
CA GLU A 395 -20.26 5.28 -4.58
C GLU A 395 -20.65 6.75 -4.45
N TYR A 396 -20.67 7.27 -3.22
CA TYR A 396 -20.85 8.70 -2.95
C TYR A 396 -19.80 9.57 -3.67
N PHE A 397 -18.54 9.15 -3.64
CA PHE A 397 -17.44 9.86 -4.31
C PHE A 397 -17.53 9.81 -5.84
N HIS A 398 -17.89 8.68 -6.42
CA HIS A 398 -17.95 8.50 -7.88
C HIS A 398 -19.29 8.93 -8.50
N GLY A 399 -20.39 8.95 -7.76
CA GLY A 399 -21.76 9.21 -8.22
C GLY A 399 -22.09 10.68 -8.50
N GLY A 400 -21.10 11.56 -8.65
CA GLY A 400 -21.30 12.97 -9.04
C GLY A 400 -21.82 13.90 -7.94
N TRP A 401 -22.11 13.41 -6.73
CA TRP A 401 -22.57 14.25 -5.60
C TRP A 401 -21.54 15.31 -5.16
N ARG A 402 -20.25 15.05 -5.36
CA ARG A 402 -19.16 16.03 -5.14
C ARG A 402 -19.28 17.27 -6.03
N SER A 403 -19.90 17.15 -7.21
CA SER A 403 -20.15 18.29 -8.11
C SER A 403 -21.38 19.12 -7.69
N ALA A 404 -22.29 18.55 -6.89
CA ALA A 404 -23.52 19.21 -6.46
C ALA A 404 -23.36 20.02 -5.16
N HIS A 405 -22.38 19.67 -4.32
CA HIS A 405 -22.08 20.39 -3.07
C HIS A 405 -20.57 20.61 -2.99
N PRO A 406 -20.06 21.86 -2.99
CA PRO A 406 -18.64 22.11 -2.77
C PRO A 406 -18.31 21.70 -1.34
N THR A 407 -17.81 20.49 -1.19
CA THR A 407 -17.57 19.90 0.12
C THR A 407 -16.32 20.51 0.73
N GLY A 408 -16.48 21.15 1.90
CA GLY A 408 -15.37 21.76 2.63
C GLY A 408 -14.31 20.75 3.11
N LEU A 409 -13.19 21.27 3.63
CA LEU A 409 -12.03 20.49 4.09
C LEU A 409 -12.40 19.28 4.97
N PHE A 410 -13.41 19.42 5.82
CA PHE A 410 -13.89 18.36 6.72
C PHE A 410 -14.45 17.13 5.98
N SER A 411 -15.16 17.35 4.86
CA SER A 411 -15.77 16.25 4.11
C SER A 411 -14.71 15.39 3.42
N ASP A 412 -13.64 16.00 2.87
CA ASP A 412 -12.54 15.23 2.28
C ASP A 412 -11.85 14.35 3.33
N ILE A 413 -11.67 14.85 4.56
CA ILE A 413 -11.11 14.08 5.69
C ILE A 413 -12.00 12.87 6.01
N VAL A 414 -13.31 13.09 6.16
CA VAL A 414 -14.28 12.03 6.45
C VAL A 414 -14.27 10.97 5.34
N VAL A 415 -14.34 11.40 4.08
CA VAL A 415 -14.32 10.48 2.93
C VAL A 415 -13.06 9.63 2.93
N VAL A 416 -11.88 10.22 3.15
CA VAL A 416 -10.61 9.48 3.16
C VAL A 416 -10.58 8.41 4.25
N ILE A 417 -11.02 8.74 5.47
CA ILE A 417 -11.00 7.82 6.60
C ILE A 417 -11.99 6.66 6.38
N PHE A 418 -13.23 6.97 5.99
CA PHE A 418 -14.27 5.94 5.86
C PHE A 418 -14.22 5.15 4.54
N MET A 419 -13.54 5.65 3.51
CA MET A 419 -13.26 4.89 2.28
C MET A 419 -12.15 3.82 2.48
N SER A 420 -11.39 3.90 3.58
CA SER A 420 -10.42 2.88 3.96
C SER A 420 -11.10 1.72 4.68
N HIS A 421 -11.25 0.60 3.97
CA HIS A 421 -11.79 -0.66 4.52
C HIS A 421 -11.04 -1.11 5.77
N THR A 422 -9.72 -1.00 5.73
CA THR A 422 -8.84 -1.39 6.84
C THR A 422 -9.10 -0.55 8.09
N THR A 423 -9.26 0.77 7.92
CA THR A 423 -9.50 1.71 9.03
C THR A 423 -10.87 1.47 9.65
N VAL A 424 -11.92 1.35 8.82
CA VAL A 424 -13.28 1.09 9.30
C VAL A 424 -13.37 -0.25 10.04
N ALA A 425 -12.86 -1.32 9.43
CA ALA A 425 -12.91 -2.66 10.05
C ALA A 425 -12.15 -2.70 11.38
N ALA A 426 -10.99 -2.04 11.47
CA ALA A 426 -10.20 -1.97 12.69
C ALA A 426 -10.89 -1.17 13.79
N LEU A 427 -11.45 0.00 13.46
CA LEU A 427 -12.14 0.86 14.43
C LEU A 427 -13.39 0.20 14.98
N VAL A 428 -14.21 -0.40 14.11
CA VAL A 428 -15.44 -1.11 14.53
C VAL A 428 -15.08 -2.32 15.41
N ALA A 429 -14.10 -3.12 15.01
CA ALA A 429 -13.68 -4.28 15.78
C ALA A 429 -13.10 -3.90 17.14
N LEU A 430 -12.23 -2.89 17.19
CA LEU A 430 -11.65 -2.38 18.43
C LEU A 430 -12.73 -1.78 19.34
N PHE A 431 -13.68 -1.02 18.79
CA PHE A 431 -14.76 -0.44 19.58
C PHE A 431 -15.55 -1.52 20.33
N PHE A 432 -16.03 -2.54 19.60
CA PHE A 432 -16.82 -3.60 20.24
C PHE A 432 -16.01 -4.52 21.15
N ASP A 433 -14.74 -4.76 20.81
CA ASP A 433 -13.85 -5.55 21.67
C ASP A 433 -13.62 -4.86 23.02
N LEU A 434 -13.45 -3.52 23.01
CA LEU A 434 -13.32 -2.74 24.23
C LEU A 434 -14.61 -2.70 25.05
N THR A 435 -15.78 -2.57 24.42
CA THR A 435 -17.05 -2.42 25.14
C THR A 435 -17.66 -3.73 25.61
N LEU A 436 -17.52 -4.84 24.87
CA LEU A 436 -18.27 -6.09 25.13
C LEU A 436 -17.46 -7.19 25.84
N CYS A 437 -16.12 -7.16 25.72
CA CYS A 437 -15.27 -8.29 26.10
C CYS A 437 -14.31 -8.01 27.27
N ARG A 438 -14.14 -6.75 27.67
CA ARG A 438 -13.18 -6.37 28.73
C ARG A 438 -13.73 -6.46 30.16
N GLU A 439 -15.02 -6.76 30.31
CA GLU A 439 -15.72 -6.76 31.59
C GLU A 439 -15.48 -8.05 32.42
N ASN A 440 -15.38 -9.22 31.77
CA ASN A 440 -15.24 -10.51 32.45
C ASN A 440 -13.94 -11.26 32.08
N ASP A 441 -13.36 -12.01 33.01
CA ASP A 441 -12.13 -12.78 32.76
C ASP A 441 -12.34 -13.94 31.75
N GLU A 442 -13.53 -14.54 31.72
CA GLU A 442 -13.88 -15.55 30.71
C GLU A 442 -13.94 -14.95 29.30
N SER A 443 -14.46 -13.73 29.15
CA SER A 443 -14.47 -13.06 27.83
C SER A 443 -13.06 -12.66 27.37
N ARG A 444 -12.12 -12.39 28.29
CA ARG A 444 -10.70 -12.16 27.95
C ARG A 444 -10.01 -13.42 27.43
N LYS A 445 -10.38 -14.60 27.95
CA LYS A 445 -9.94 -15.89 27.41
C LYS A 445 -10.54 -16.13 26.03
N ASP A 446 -11.83 -15.85 25.85
CA ASP A 446 -12.54 -16.06 24.57
C ASP A 446 -11.92 -15.27 23.41
N ILE A 447 -11.41 -14.07 23.64
CA ILE A 447 -10.77 -13.23 22.60
C ILE A 447 -9.26 -13.51 22.42
N GLY A 448 -8.69 -14.46 23.18
CA GLY A 448 -7.27 -14.80 23.11
C GLY A 448 -6.33 -13.82 23.81
N LEU A 449 -6.85 -12.93 24.67
CA LEU A 449 -6.06 -11.85 25.27
C LEU A 449 -4.92 -12.38 26.15
N ASN A 450 -5.16 -13.47 26.88
CA ASN A 450 -4.15 -14.10 27.76
C ASN A 450 -2.92 -14.60 27.00
N TRP A 451 -3.08 -15.01 25.74
CA TRP A 451 -1.96 -15.37 24.88
C TRP A 451 -1.26 -14.11 24.35
N TRP A 452 -2.03 -13.09 23.98
CA TRP A 452 -1.53 -11.83 23.40
C TRP A 452 -0.75 -10.96 24.39
N GLU A 453 -1.16 -10.91 25.66
CA GLU A 453 -0.51 -10.09 26.69
C GLU A 453 0.97 -10.41 26.87
N LYS A 454 1.36 -11.68 26.67
CA LYS A 454 2.76 -12.14 26.70
C LYS A 454 3.65 -11.44 25.67
N PHE A 455 3.06 -10.86 24.63
CA PHE A 455 3.77 -10.16 23.55
C PHE A 455 3.52 -8.64 23.57
N SER A 456 2.76 -8.13 24.53
CA SER A 456 2.43 -6.70 24.65
C SER A 456 3.62 -5.84 25.10
N PHE A 457 4.59 -6.46 25.76
CA PHE A 457 5.83 -5.82 26.19
C PHE A 457 7.00 -6.34 25.37
N TYR A 458 7.96 -5.46 25.06
CA TYR A 458 9.14 -5.88 24.32
C TYR A 458 10.00 -6.87 25.12
N LYS A 459 10.14 -6.61 26.44
CA LYS A 459 11.01 -7.38 27.34
C LYS A 459 10.41 -8.72 27.82
N SER A 460 9.15 -9.01 27.53
CA SER A 460 8.49 -10.22 28.03
C SER A 460 8.88 -11.49 27.28
N ASP A 461 9.35 -11.38 26.03
CA ASP A 461 9.84 -12.52 25.24
C ASP A 461 11.27 -12.24 24.76
N VAL A 462 12.22 -13.10 25.17
CA VAL A 462 13.64 -13.01 24.81
C VAL A 462 13.85 -13.11 23.30
N ARG A 463 12.97 -13.81 22.58
CA ARG A 463 13.02 -13.94 21.11
C ARG A 463 12.80 -12.62 20.40
N ASN A 464 12.17 -11.63 21.04
CA ASN A 464 11.97 -10.31 20.44
C ASN A 464 13.30 -9.64 20.09
N ASP A 465 14.37 -9.90 20.84
CA ASP A 465 15.69 -9.34 20.53
C ASP A 465 16.28 -9.93 19.24
N GLU A 466 16.02 -11.20 18.92
CA GLU A 466 16.52 -11.81 17.69
C GLU A 466 15.91 -11.16 16.43
N PHE A 467 14.60 -10.89 16.48
CA PHE A 467 13.86 -10.33 15.36
C PHE A 467 13.95 -8.80 15.28
N TYR A 468 13.80 -8.10 16.40
CA TYR A 468 13.49 -6.66 16.43
C TYR A 468 14.62 -5.75 16.96
N ALA A 469 15.74 -6.31 17.42
CA ALA A 469 16.84 -5.52 17.98
C ALA A 469 17.53 -4.60 16.97
N LEU A 470 17.78 -3.34 17.32
CA LEU A 470 18.46 -2.39 16.45
C LEU A 470 19.90 -2.82 16.13
N PRO A 471 20.41 -2.48 14.93
CA PRO A 471 21.79 -2.73 14.56
C PRO A 471 22.77 -2.03 15.53
N PHE A 472 24.02 -2.50 15.57
CA PHE A 472 25.10 -1.89 16.37
C PHE A 472 24.78 -1.70 17.87
N ARG A 473 23.89 -2.53 18.46
CA ARG A 473 23.44 -2.41 19.86
C ARG A 473 22.81 -1.05 20.21
N LEU A 474 22.26 -0.33 19.21
CA LEU A 474 21.51 0.92 19.40
C LEU A 474 20.29 0.77 20.34
N ASN A 475 19.84 -0.47 20.60
CA ASN A 475 18.86 -0.79 21.64
C ASN A 475 19.24 -0.25 23.03
N LYS A 476 20.54 -0.09 23.34
CA LYS A 476 20.99 0.48 24.61
C LYS A 476 20.73 1.98 24.72
N LEU A 477 20.73 2.69 23.58
CA LEU A 477 20.50 4.13 23.49
C LEU A 477 19.01 4.47 23.33
N PHE A 478 18.28 3.62 22.60
CA PHE A 478 16.85 3.75 22.37
C PHE A 478 16.13 2.50 22.88
N PRO A 479 15.94 2.36 24.21
CA PRO A 479 15.26 1.20 24.76
C PRO A 479 13.80 1.18 24.28
N SER A 480 13.38 0.06 23.70
CA SER A 480 12.00 -0.27 23.41
C SER A 480 11.27 -0.61 24.71
N ILE A 481 11.03 0.41 25.54
CA ILE A 481 10.18 0.30 26.75
C ILE A 481 8.77 -0.05 26.31
#